data_AF-A0A957AVA7-F1
#
_entry.id   AF-A0A957AVA7-F1
#
_cell.length_a   1.000
_cell.length_b   1.000
_cell.length_c   1.000
_cell.angle_alpha   90.00
_cell.angle_beta   90.00
_cell.angle_gamma   90.00
#
_symmetry.space_group_name_H-M   'P 1'
#
loop_
_entity.id
_entity.type
_entity.pdbx_description
1 polymer ?
#
loop_
_entity_poly.entity_id
_entity_poly.type
_entity_poly.pdbx_seq_one_letter_code
_entity_poly.pdbx_strand_id
1 'polypeptide(L)'
;MTRTALAEPNVLPNTQFILLPETADQLRDHALEQARHKMQLPLRQAELKDLLLRADFVEYFKFNLAHGLAQTLAGVDEQVQAVHYFDPNLNPDAQTETAVPLDPTINLLVEVQAPSPALKSFVAALDGYLTDAVRVLPTPLFVSLHSLTNVMLVTAEDVARRRGFALILDSIYTPTRRLWPQ
;
A
#
# COMPACT_ATOMS: atom_id res chain seq x y z
N MET A 1 24.17 12.21 -37.91
CA MET A 1 24.83 11.64 -36.72
C MET A 1 23.94 11.91 -35.52
N THR A 2 23.09 10.96 -35.17
CA THR A 2 22.08 11.12 -34.11
C THR A 2 22.72 10.67 -32.81
N ARG A 3 22.91 11.60 -31.88
CA ARG A 3 23.52 11.36 -30.57
C ARG A 3 22.47 10.70 -29.68
N THR A 4 22.58 9.40 -29.48
CA THR A 4 21.81 8.64 -28.49
C THR A 4 22.15 9.20 -27.11
N ALA A 5 21.25 9.97 -26.53
CA ALA A 5 21.31 10.32 -25.12
C ALA A 5 21.01 9.04 -24.33
N LEU A 6 22.04 8.46 -23.72
CA LEU A 6 21.88 7.41 -22.73
C LEU A 6 21.09 8.04 -21.58
N ALA A 7 19.85 7.58 -21.37
CA ALA A 7 19.08 7.95 -20.20
C ALA A 7 19.90 7.56 -18.96
N GLU A 8 20.31 8.56 -18.18
CA GLU A 8 20.98 8.30 -16.90
C GLU A 8 20.03 7.46 -16.04
N PRO A 9 20.53 6.42 -15.35
CA PRO A 9 19.69 5.64 -14.46
C PRO A 9 19.11 6.59 -13.42
N ASN A 10 17.78 6.65 -13.32
CA ASN A 10 17.09 7.38 -12.26
C ASN A 10 17.46 6.73 -10.92
N VAL A 11 18.47 7.28 -10.24
CA VAL A 11 18.97 6.79 -8.95
C VAL A 11 18.38 7.67 -7.86
N LEU A 12 17.54 7.07 -7.01
CA LEU A 12 17.02 7.72 -5.83
C LEU A 12 18.16 8.07 -4.86
N PRO A 13 18.15 9.25 -4.23
CA PRO A 13 19.22 9.66 -3.32
C PRO A 13 19.32 8.72 -2.12
N ASN A 14 20.53 8.30 -1.76
CA ASN A 14 20.81 7.38 -0.64
C ASN A 14 20.17 7.80 0.69
N THR A 15 19.96 9.10 0.91
CA THR A 15 19.29 9.64 2.09
C THR A 15 17.86 9.11 2.27
N GLN A 16 17.14 8.81 1.18
CA GLN A 16 15.79 8.25 1.25
C GLN A 16 15.78 6.81 1.79
N PHE A 17 16.84 6.03 1.55
CA PHE A 17 16.95 4.66 2.05
C PHE A 17 17.31 4.59 3.54
N ILE A 18 18.05 5.59 4.05
CA ILE A 18 18.48 5.66 5.45
C ILE A 18 17.28 5.90 6.39
N LEU A 19 16.27 6.65 5.91
CA LEU A 19 15.10 7.03 6.70
C LEU A 19 13.95 6.01 6.64
N LEU A 20 14.12 4.89 5.91
CA LEU A 20 13.07 3.88 5.75
C LEU A 20 12.54 3.26 7.04
N PRO A 21 13.38 2.91 8.05
CA PRO A 21 12.86 2.36 9.30
C PRO A 21 11.96 3.36 10.03
N GLU A 22 12.40 4.61 10.14
CA GLU A 22 11.64 5.68 10.78
C GLU A 22 10.36 6.00 10.00
N THR A 23 10.45 6.02 8.67
CA THR A 23 9.30 6.21 7.79
C THR A 23 8.26 5.10 8.00
N ALA A 24 8.70 3.85 8.11
CA ALA A 24 7.82 2.70 8.34
C ALA A 24 7.11 2.79 9.71
N ASP A 25 7.84 3.13 10.77
CA ASP A 25 7.26 3.34 12.10
C ASP A 25 6.25 4.50 12.11
N GLN A 26 6.60 5.64 11.49
CA GLN A 26 5.70 6.79 11.37
C GLN A 26 4.41 6.45 10.59
N LEU A 27 4.55 5.72 9.47
CA LEU A 27 3.41 5.26 8.68
C LEU A 27 2.49 4.34 9.48
N ARG A 28 3.06 3.38 10.22
CA ARG A 28 2.30 2.48 11.10
C ARG A 28 1.56 3.27 12.18
N ASP A 29 2.27 4.12 12.92
CA ASP A 29 1.72 4.81 14.08
C ASP A 29 0.63 5.81 13.67
N HIS A 30 0.86 6.53 12.57
CA HIS A 30 -0.15 7.41 11.99
C HIS A 30 -1.39 6.62 11.54
N ALA A 31 -1.21 5.49 10.86
CA ALA A 31 -2.33 4.66 10.42
C ALA A 31 -3.15 4.09 11.61
N LEU A 32 -2.49 3.70 12.70
CA LEU A 32 -3.16 3.26 13.93
C LEU A 32 -3.98 4.38 14.56
N GLU A 33 -3.42 5.59 14.65
CA GLU A 33 -4.10 6.76 15.19
C GLU A 33 -5.34 7.10 14.34
N GLN A 34 -5.20 7.15 13.01
CA GLN A 34 -6.33 7.41 12.11
C GLN A 34 -7.41 6.33 12.21
N ALA A 35 -7.03 5.06 12.31
CA ALA A 35 -8.00 3.98 12.51
C ALA A 35 -8.77 4.13 13.82
N ARG A 36 -8.09 4.51 14.92
CA ARG A 36 -8.74 4.81 16.21
C ARG A 36 -9.72 5.97 16.09
N HIS A 37 -9.39 7.03 15.35
CA HIS A 37 -10.29 8.16 15.17
C HIS A 37 -11.60 7.78 14.44
N LYS A 38 -11.57 6.77 13.57
CA LYS A 38 -12.77 6.23 12.92
C LYS A 38 -13.65 5.38 13.84
N MET A 39 -13.12 4.91 14.98
CA MET A 39 -13.91 4.18 15.97
C MET A 39 -14.84 5.12 16.74
N GLN A 40 -16.05 4.64 17.03
CA GLN A 40 -17.01 5.28 17.93
C GLN A 40 -16.54 5.13 19.39
N LEU A 41 -17.02 6.01 20.28
CA LEU A 41 -16.83 5.81 21.72
C LEU A 41 -17.75 4.66 22.20
N PRO A 42 -17.29 3.79 23.13
CA PRO A 42 -16.02 3.84 23.85
C PRO A 42 -14.85 3.16 23.14
N LEU A 43 -15.06 2.48 22.01
CA LEU A 43 -14.05 1.67 21.31
C LEU A 43 -12.76 2.44 20.99
N ARG A 44 -12.85 3.74 20.70
CA ARG A 44 -11.67 4.59 20.49
C ARG A 44 -10.64 4.51 21.64
N GLN A 45 -11.10 4.30 22.88
CA GLN A 45 -10.28 4.21 24.08
C GLN A 45 -9.92 2.77 24.46
N ALA A 46 -10.35 1.77 23.69
CA ALA A 46 -10.01 0.38 23.95
C ALA A 46 -8.52 0.10 23.74
N GLU A 47 -8.03 -0.94 24.41
CA GLU A 47 -6.68 -1.44 24.25
C GLU A 47 -6.40 -1.85 22.79
N LEU A 48 -5.17 -1.62 22.32
CA LEU A 48 -4.81 -1.89 20.92
C LEU A 48 -5.04 -3.36 20.53
N LYS A 49 -4.71 -4.28 21.43
CA LYS A 49 -4.91 -5.73 21.22
C LYS A 49 -6.37 -6.07 20.92
N ASP A 50 -7.32 -5.40 21.58
CA ASP A 50 -8.75 -5.68 21.42
C ASP A 50 -9.28 -5.07 20.12
N LEU A 51 -8.75 -3.90 19.74
CA LEU A 51 -9.05 -3.27 18.46
C LEU A 51 -8.55 -4.09 17.27
N LEU A 52 -7.35 -4.66 17.36
CA LEU A 52 -6.77 -5.49 16.29
C LEU A 52 -7.49 -6.82 16.06
N LEU A 53 -8.42 -7.22 16.95
CA LEU A 53 -9.31 -8.36 16.72
C LEU A 53 -10.55 -7.99 15.90
N ARG A 54 -10.80 -6.70 15.67
CA ARG A 54 -11.97 -6.23 14.92
C ARG A 54 -11.64 -5.99 13.46
N ALA A 55 -12.48 -6.54 12.58
CA ALA A 55 -12.33 -6.37 11.14
C ALA A 55 -12.38 -4.90 10.71
N ASP A 56 -13.36 -4.14 11.22
CA ASP A 56 -13.53 -2.72 10.89
C ASP A 56 -12.29 -1.87 11.25
N PHE A 57 -11.71 -2.10 12.42
CA PHE A 57 -10.48 -1.40 12.83
C PHE A 57 -9.30 -1.72 11.92
N VAL A 58 -9.10 -3.01 11.61
CA VAL A 58 -7.99 -3.43 10.72
C VAL A 58 -8.19 -2.91 9.30
N GLU A 59 -9.41 -2.88 8.78
CA GLU A 59 -9.72 -2.29 7.48
C GLU A 59 -9.37 -0.80 7.45
N TYR A 60 -9.74 -0.02 8.47
CA TYR A 60 -9.33 1.37 8.56
C TYR A 60 -7.80 1.52 8.69
N PHE A 61 -7.15 0.66 9.47
CA PHE A 61 -5.70 0.67 9.59
C PHE A 61 -5.02 0.41 8.23
N LYS A 62 -5.42 -0.66 7.53
CA LYS A 62 -4.93 -0.99 6.18
C LYS A 62 -5.13 0.17 5.21
N PHE A 63 -6.32 0.77 5.20
CA PHE A 63 -6.64 1.88 4.31
C PHE A 63 -5.76 3.10 4.57
N ASN A 64 -5.56 3.49 5.84
CA ASN A 64 -4.71 4.64 6.17
C ASN A 64 -3.23 4.35 5.90
N LEU A 65 -2.79 3.11 6.11
CA LEU A 65 -1.42 2.70 5.77
C LEU A 65 -1.20 2.73 4.26
N ALA A 66 -2.17 2.27 3.46
CA ALA A 66 -2.17 2.37 2.00
C ALA A 66 -2.11 3.84 1.52
N HIS A 67 -2.82 4.74 2.20
CA HIS A 67 -2.78 6.18 1.91
C HIS A 67 -1.41 6.79 2.19
N GLY A 68 -0.81 6.50 3.35
CA GLY A 68 0.54 6.95 3.67
C GLY A 68 1.57 6.40 2.68
N LEU A 69 1.49 5.12 2.34
CA LEU A 69 2.32 4.49 1.30
C LEU A 69 2.19 5.21 -0.05
N ALA A 70 0.97 5.50 -0.49
CA ALA A 70 0.72 6.21 -1.75
C ALA A 70 1.42 7.58 -1.77
N GLN A 71 1.36 8.33 -0.67
CA GLN A 71 2.03 9.62 -0.53
C GLN A 71 3.56 9.48 -0.54
N THR A 72 4.10 8.49 0.19
CA THR A 72 5.54 8.23 0.21
C THR A 72 6.07 7.88 -1.18
N LEU A 73 5.39 6.99 -1.90
CA LEU A 73 5.81 6.59 -3.26
C LEU A 73 5.80 7.77 -4.23
N ALA A 74 4.74 8.58 -4.21
CA ALA A 74 4.63 9.76 -5.05
C ALA A 74 5.64 10.86 -4.70
N GLY A 75 6.00 11.00 -3.43
CA GLY A 75 7.00 11.97 -2.99
C GLY A 75 8.45 11.56 -3.28
N VAL A 76 8.69 10.27 -3.56
CA VAL A 76 10.04 9.72 -3.76
C VAL A 76 10.42 9.64 -5.24
N ASP A 77 9.51 9.27 -6.13
CA ASP A 77 9.77 9.15 -7.56
C ASP A 77 8.75 9.96 -8.38
N GLU A 78 9.23 10.99 -9.09
CA GLU A 78 8.42 11.84 -9.98
C GLU A 78 7.80 11.05 -11.15
N GLN A 79 8.29 9.83 -11.41
CA GLN A 79 7.70 8.95 -12.41
C GLN A 79 6.34 8.39 -11.97
N VAL A 80 5.98 8.47 -10.68
CA VAL A 80 4.67 8.03 -10.18
C VAL A 80 3.57 9.00 -10.61
N GLN A 81 2.64 8.51 -11.41
CA GLN A 81 1.53 9.30 -11.97
C GLN A 81 0.24 9.13 -11.16
N ALA A 82 -0.02 7.93 -10.66
CA ALA A 82 -1.15 7.66 -9.79
C ALA A 82 -0.89 6.45 -8.89
N VAL A 83 -1.58 6.40 -7.74
CA VAL A 83 -1.58 5.23 -6.86
C VAL A 83 -3.03 4.87 -6.54
N HIS A 84 -3.36 3.60 -6.76
CA HIS A 84 -4.68 3.03 -6.58
C HIS A 84 -4.61 1.93 -5.52
N TYR A 85 -5.51 1.98 -4.55
CA TYR A 85 -5.74 0.90 -3.60
C TYR A 85 -6.87 0.01 -4.09
N PHE A 86 -6.75 -1.28 -3.88
CA PHE A 86 -7.84 -2.22 -4.12
C PHE A 86 -7.77 -3.35 -3.09
N ASP A 87 -8.91 -4.00 -2.86
CA ASP A 87 -8.99 -5.16 -1.98
C ASP A 87 -9.62 -6.31 -2.77
N PRO A 88 -8.86 -7.39 -3.08
CA PRO A 88 -9.38 -8.51 -3.85
C PRO A 88 -10.43 -9.34 -3.08
N ASN A 89 -10.49 -9.19 -1.76
CA ASN A 89 -11.43 -9.92 -0.91
C ASN A 89 -12.76 -9.16 -0.72
N LEU A 90 -12.84 -7.90 -1.16
CA LEU A 90 -14.07 -7.12 -1.25
C LEU A 90 -14.91 -7.63 -2.43
N ASN A 91 -15.51 -8.81 -2.29
CA ASN A 91 -16.49 -9.32 -3.24
C ASN A 91 -17.87 -8.72 -2.91
N PRO A 92 -18.43 -7.81 -3.73
CA PRO A 92 -19.74 -7.20 -3.49
C PRO A 92 -20.90 -8.22 -3.54
N ASP A 93 -20.69 -9.39 -4.17
CA ASP A 93 -21.68 -10.46 -4.31
C ASP A 93 -21.53 -11.57 -3.25
N ALA A 94 -20.58 -11.45 -2.31
CA ALA A 94 -20.36 -12.46 -1.28
C ALA A 94 -21.49 -12.45 -0.23
N GLN A 95 -22.60 -13.11 -0.54
CA GLN A 95 -23.67 -13.49 0.40
C GLN A 95 -23.28 -14.74 1.22
N THR A 96 -22.06 -14.81 1.75
CA THR A 96 -21.59 -16.03 2.44
C THR A 96 -21.38 -15.78 3.93
N GLU A 97 -22.18 -16.50 4.73
CA GLU A 97 -22.21 -16.58 6.20
C GLU A 97 -20.91 -17.11 6.84
N THR A 98 -19.84 -17.31 6.05
CA THR A 98 -18.52 -17.72 6.52
C THR A 98 -17.59 -16.53 6.53
N ALA A 99 -17.16 -16.10 7.72
CA ALA A 99 -16.16 -15.04 7.89
C ALA A 99 -14.90 -15.37 7.08
N VAL A 100 -14.66 -14.64 6.00
CA VAL A 100 -13.41 -14.71 5.25
C VAL A 100 -12.28 -14.34 6.23
N PRO A 101 -11.19 -15.13 6.31
CA PRO A 101 -10.05 -14.78 7.15
C PRO A 101 -9.57 -13.38 6.82
N LEU A 102 -9.30 -12.59 7.85
CA LEU A 102 -8.83 -11.22 7.69
C LEU A 102 -7.46 -11.24 7.00
N ASP A 103 -7.39 -10.71 5.79
CA ASP A 103 -6.13 -10.58 5.04
C ASP A 103 -5.49 -9.23 5.35
N PRO A 104 -4.33 -9.18 6.02
CA PRO A 104 -3.65 -7.93 6.34
C PRO A 104 -2.93 -7.28 5.14
N THR A 105 -2.84 -7.95 3.99
CA THR A 105 -2.09 -7.47 2.82
C THR A 105 -2.66 -6.17 2.27
N ILE A 106 -1.80 -5.21 1.98
CA ILE A 106 -2.13 -3.94 1.32
C ILE A 106 -1.81 -4.08 -0.17
N ASN A 107 -2.85 -4.07 -1.00
CA ASN A 107 -2.66 -4.14 -2.45
C ASN A 107 -2.72 -2.74 -3.08
N LEU A 108 -1.66 -2.39 -3.80
CA LEU A 108 -1.54 -1.13 -4.51
C LEU A 108 -1.23 -1.38 -5.99
N LEU A 109 -1.88 -0.61 -6.85
CA LEU A 109 -1.54 -0.48 -8.26
C LEU A 109 -0.99 0.93 -8.48
N VAL A 110 0.26 1.02 -8.91
CA VAL A 110 0.99 2.27 -9.09
C VAL A 110 1.21 2.50 -10.57
N GLU A 111 0.58 3.53 -11.09
CA GLU A 111 0.79 4.00 -12.46
C GLU A 111 2.08 4.81 -12.51
N VAL A 112 2.99 4.43 -13.38
CA VAL A 112 4.28 5.09 -13.59
C VAL A 112 4.48 5.45 -15.06
N GLN A 113 5.20 6.54 -15.32
CA GLN A 113 5.60 6.90 -16.67
C GLN A 113 6.54 5.83 -17.27
N ALA A 114 7.54 5.40 -16.49
CA ALA A 114 8.42 4.29 -16.84
C ALA A 114 8.84 3.51 -15.58
N PRO A 115 8.87 2.17 -15.60
CA PRO A 115 9.31 1.40 -14.44
C PRO A 115 10.81 1.63 -14.16
N SER A 116 11.14 2.14 -12.98
CA SER A 116 12.53 2.35 -12.57
C SER A 116 13.00 1.22 -11.63
N PRO A 117 14.23 0.70 -11.78
CA PRO A 117 14.82 -0.23 -10.81
C PRO A 117 14.90 0.38 -9.41
N ALA A 118 15.16 1.69 -9.31
CA ALA A 118 15.26 2.39 -8.04
C ALA A 118 13.93 2.40 -7.28
N LEU A 119 12.79 2.68 -7.94
CA LEU A 119 11.47 2.61 -7.32
C LEU A 119 11.15 1.18 -6.87
N LYS A 120 11.46 0.17 -7.68
CA LYS A 120 11.27 -1.24 -7.30
C LYS A 120 12.06 -1.60 -6.05
N SER A 121 13.33 -1.19 -5.98
CA SER A 121 14.18 -1.40 -4.80
C SER A 121 13.68 -0.64 -3.59
N PHE A 122 13.21 0.60 -3.76
CA PHE A 122 12.63 1.39 -2.69
C PHE A 122 11.36 0.74 -2.13
N VAL A 123 10.43 0.33 -2.99
CA VAL A 123 9.20 -0.38 -2.61
C VAL A 123 9.53 -1.64 -1.83
N ALA A 124 10.43 -2.48 -2.34
CA ALA A 124 10.82 -3.72 -1.66
C ALA A 124 11.48 -3.47 -0.30
N ALA A 125 12.33 -2.44 -0.19
CA ALA A 125 12.96 -2.09 1.07
C ALA A 125 11.93 -1.56 2.08
N LEU A 126 11.05 -0.64 1.66
CA LEU A 126 10.00 -0.09 2.51
C LEU A 126 9.02 -1.17 2.98
N ASP A 127 8.66 -2.12 2.12
CA ASP A 127 7.82 -3.27 2.49
C ASP A 127 8.45 -4.11 3.60
N GLY A 128 9.76 -4.38 3.52
CA GLY A 128 10.49 -5.08 4.56
C GLY A 128 10.40 -4.37 5.91
N TYR A 129 10.71 -3.07 5.94
CA TYR A 129 10.63 -2.27 7.16
C TYR A 129 9.20 -2.14 7.70
N LEU A 130 8.21 -1.97 6.84
CA LEU A 130 6.80 -1.94 7.25
C LEU A 130 6.33 -3.27 7.81
N THR A 131 6.73 -4.38 7.19
CA THR A 131 6.42 -5.74 7.66
C THR A 131 6.97 -5.95 9.07
N ASP A 132 8.22 -5.54 9.31
CA ASP A 132 8.82 -5.60 10.65
C ASP A 132 8.13 -4.65 11.64
N ALA A 133 7.78 -3.45 11.21
CA ALA A 133 7.07 -2.47 12.03
C ALA A 133 5.68 -2.96 12.45
N VAL A 134 4.96 -3.73 11.64
CA VAL A 134 3.63 -4.26 12.01
C VAL A 134 3.72 -5.58 12.80
N ARG A 135 4.80 -6.35 12.67
CA ARG A 135 5.00 -7.60 13.42
C ARG A 135 5.11 -7.40 14.94
N VAL A 136 5.51 -6.21 15.38
CA VAL A 136 5.58 -5.88 16.82
C VAL A 136 4.22 -5.57 17.44
N LEU A 137 3.16 -5.45 16.63
CA LEU A 137 1.82 -5.18 17.12
C LEU A 137 1.25 -6.38 17.89
N PRO A 138 0.41 -6.16 18.93
CA PRO A 138 -0.08 -7.22 19.80
C PRO A 138 -1.23 -8.02 19.16
N THR A 139 -0.98 -8.64 18.01
CA THR A 139 -1.94 -9.47 17.27
C THR A 139 -1.23 -10.60 16.53
N PRO A 140 -1.81 -11.82 16.48
CA PRO A 140 -1.25 -12.90 15.68
C PRO A 140 -1.34 -12.64 14.16
N LEU A 141 -2.18 -11.69 13.73
CA LEU A 141 -2.45 -11.39 12.33
C LEU A 141 -1.20 -11.10 11.50
N PHE A 142 -0.23 -10.38 12.08
CA PHE A 142 0.96 -9.92 11.36
C PHE A 142 2.21 -10.78 11.59
N VAL A 143 2.19 -11.71 12.56
CA VAL A 143 3.38 -12.45 13.00
C VAL A 143 3.99 -13.30 11.89
N SER A 144 3.15 -13.93 11.06
CA SER A 144 3.58 -14.83 9.99
C SER A 144 3.65 -14.16 8.61
N LEU A 145 3.47 -12.83 8.54
CA LEU A 145 3.55 -12.13 7.27
C LEU A 145 4.97 -12.13 6.74
N HIS A 146 5.15 -12.49 5.47
CA HIS A 146 6.45 -12.37 4.78
C HIS A 146 6.63 -11.00 4.14
N SER A 147 5.52 -10.40 3.73
CA SER A 147 5.41 -9.10 3.08
C SER A 147 4.05 -8.52 3.45
N LEU A 148 4.00 -7.22 3.71
CA LEU A 148 2.77 -6.52 4.06
C LEU A 148 2.07 -5.98 2.81
N THR A 149 2.86 -5.63 1.79
CA THR A 149 2.39 -4.90 0.63
C THR A 149 2.55 -5.70 -0.65
N ASN A 150 1.55 -5.60 -1.51
CA ASN A 150 1.59 -6.11 -2.87
C ASN A 150 1.46 -4.91 -3.81
N VAL A 151 2.60 -4.35 -4.20
CA VAL A 151 2.67 -3.18 -5.08
C VAL A 151 2.95 -3.62 -6.51
N MET A 152 2.02 -3.32 -7.41
CA MET A 152 2.14 -3.62 -8.83
C MET A 152 2.35 -2.33 -9.61
N LEU A 153 3.44 -2.27 -10.37
CA LEU A 153 3.74 -1.14 -11.24
C LEU A 153 3.10 -1.36 -12.62
N VAL A 154 2.38 -0.37 -13.13
CA VAL A 154 1.81 -0.36 -14.49
C VAL A 154 2.18 0.92 -15.21
N THR A 155 2.31 0.85 -16.52
CA THR A 155 2.57 2.03 -17.36
C THR A 155 1.30 2.56 -18.00
N ALA A 156 1.32 3.81 -18.46
CA ALA A 156 0.23 4.36 -19.26
C ALA A 156 -0.06 3.53 -20.53
N GLU A 157 0.96 2.85 -21.09
CA GLU A 157 0.77 1.92 -22.21
C GLU A 157 -0.02 0.66 -21.79
N ASP A 158 0.26 0.11 -20.62
CA ASP A 158 -0.48 -1.05 -20.08
C ASP A 158 -1.95 -0.70 -19.85
N VAL A 159 -2.21 0.50 -19.32
CA VAL A 159 -3.55 1.05 -19.11
C VAL A 159 -4.27 1.22 -20.45
N ALA A 160 -3.65 1.91 -21.41
CA ALA A 160 -4.25 2.17 -22.73
C ALA A 160 -4.55 0.87 -23.50
N ARG A 161 -3.71 -0.16 -23.33
CA ARG A 161 -3.87 -1.46 -24.01
C ARG A 161 -4.66 -2.47 -23.20
N ARG A 162 -5.07 -2.15 -21.97
CA ARG A 162 -5.75 -3.05 -21.02
C ARG A 162 -5.00 -4.37 -20.84
N ARG A 163 -3.73 -4.30 -20.42
CA ARG A 163 -2.86 -5.47 -20.27
C ARG A 163 -2.36 -5.63 -18.85
N GLY A 164 -2.06 -6.88 -18.50
CA GLY A 164 -1.51 -7.24 -17.19
C GLY A 164 -2.39 -6.74 -16.04
N PHE A 165 -1.76 -6.16 -15.03
CA PHE A 165 -2.45 -5.64 -13.84
C PHE A 165 -3.28 -4.39 -14.08
N ALA A 166 -3.11 -3.70 -15.23
CA ALA A 166 -3.91 -2.53 -15.54
C ALA A 166 -5.40 -2.86 -15.76
N LEU A 167 -5.73 -4.14 -16.04
CA LEU A 167 -7.11 -4.63 -16.11
C LEU A 167 -7.89 -4.41 -14.81
N ILE A 168 -7.20 -4.32 -13.66
CA ILE A 168 -7.83 -4.14 -12.36
C ILE A 168 -8.51 -2.76 -12.27
N LEU A 169 -7.98 -1.73 -12.95
CA LEU A 169 -8.53 -0.37 -12.91
C LEU A 169 -9.99 -0.28 -13.35
N ASP A 170 -10.37 -1.09 -14.35
CA ASP A 170 -11.72 -1.14 -14.93
C ASP A 170 -12.56 -2.29 -14.32
N SER A 171 -12.08 -2.97 -13.28
CA SER A 171 -12.77 -4.13 -12.70
C SER A 171 -14.01 -3.72 -11.90
N ILE A 172 -15.16 -4.29 -12.26
CA ILE A 172 -16.40 -4.16 -11.49
C ILE A 172 -16.40 -5.03 -10.21
N TYR A 173 -15.60 -6.11 -10.20
CA TYR A 173 -15.54 -7.06 -9.09
C TYR A 173 -14.50 -6.68 -8.04
N THR A 174 -13.52 -5.87 -8.42
CA THR A 174 -12.45 -5.40 -7.53
C THR A 174 -12.25 -3.91 -7.77
N PRO A 175 -13.21 -3.08 -7.35
CA PRO A 175 -13.15 -1.65 -7.63
C PRO A 175 -11.90 -1.04 -7.01
N THR A 176 -11.16 -0.28 -7.80
CA THR A 176 -10.01 0.46 -7.31
C THR A 176 -10.44 1.81 -6.75
N ARG A 177 -9.77 2.26 -5.70
CA ARG A 177 -9.86 3.62 -5.17
C ARG A 177 -8.55 4.33 -5.43
N ARG A 178 -8.59 5.40 -6.20
CA ARG A 178 -7.43 6.29 -6.37
C ARG A 178 -7.11 6.97 -5.04
N LEU A 179 -5.88 6.83 -4.57
CA LEU A 179 -5.35 7.48 -3.37
C LEU A 179 -4.46 8.68 -3.71
N TRP A 180 -3.89 8.71 -4.91
CA TRP A 180 -3.07 9.79 -5.43
C TRP A 180 -3.14 9.87 -6.95
N PRO A 181 -3.14 11.08 -7.58
CA PRO A 181 -3.41 12.39 -6.99
C PRO A 181 -4.87 12.50 -6.50
N GLN A 182 -5.12 13.36 -5.51
CA GLN A 182 -6.47 13.64 -4.97
C GLN A 182 -7.29 14.56 -5.89
#